data_AF-G3HUV2-F1
#
_entry.id   AF-G3HUV2-F1
#
_cell.length_a   1.000
_cell.length_b   1.000
_cell.length_c   1.000
_cell.angle_alpha   90.00
_cell.angle_beta   90.00
_cell.angle_gamma   90.00
#
_symmetry.space_group_name_H-M   'P 1'
#
loop_
_entity.id
_entity.type
_entity.pdbx_description
1 polymer ?
#
loop_
_entity_poly.entity_id
_entity_poly.type
_entity_poly.pdbx_seq_one_letter_code
_entity_poly.pdbx_strand_id
1 'polypeptide(L)' 'MGLLEGYFVPLHSFFLTPDSFEQKVLNVSFAFELMQDGGLEKPKPRPEDIVNCDLKSTLRVLYNLFTKYRNVE' A
#
# COMPACT_ATOMS: atom_id res chain seq x y z
N MET A 1 12.58 11.35 -2.32
CA MET A 1 11.25 11.26 -2.97
C MET A 1 10.75 9.84 -2.75
N GLY A 2 9.45 9.64 -2.50
CA GLY A 2 8.84 8.33 -2.23
C GLY A 2 8.79 7.44 -3.47
N LEU A 3 9.96 7.06 -3.97
CA LEU A 3 10.15 6.19 -5.12
C LEU A 3 10.63 4.84 -4.59
N LEU A 4 9.86 3.80 -4.88
CA LEU A 4 10.30 2.42 -4.72
C LEU A 4 10.57 1.90 -6.13
N GLU A 5 11.72 1.27 -6.36
CA GLU A 5 12.08 0.64 -7.64
C GLU A 5 12.19 1.60 -8.85
N GLY A 6 12.38 2.90 -8.62
CA GLY A 6 12.73 3.86 -9.66
C GLY A 6 11.59 4.31 -10.58
N TYR A 7 10.33 3.98 -10.27
CA TYR A 7 9.16 4.46 -11.00
C TYR A 7 8.29 5.39 -10.15
N PHE A 8 7.61 6.33 -10.82
CA PHE A 8 6.66 7.24 -10.19
C PHE A 8 5.24 6.78 -10.47
N VAL A 9 4.45 6.62 -9.41
CA VAL A 9 3.01 6.34 -9.54
C VAL A 9 2.32 7.64 -9.97
N PRO A 10 1.69 7.70 -11.16
CA PRO A 10 1.04 8.92 -11.62
C PRO A 10 -0.04 9.38 -10.65
N LEU A 11 -0.10 10.69 -10.38
CA LEU A 11 -1.02 11.27 -9.40
C LEU A 11 -2.51 11.12 -9.78
N HIS A 12 -2.79 10.84 -11.05
CA HIS A 12 -4.15 10.54 -11.53
C HIS A 12 -4.56 9.07 -11.35
N SER A 13 -3.64 8.20 -10.94
CA SER A 13 -3.90 6.76 -10.75
C SER A 13 -4.45 6.43 -9.36
N PHE A 14 -4.49 7.41 -8.45
CA PHE A 14 -5.03 7.26 -7.11
C PHE A 14 -5.68 8.56 -6.64
N PHE A 15 -6.50 8.50 -5.60
CA PHE A 15 -7.11 9.67 -5.00
C PHE A 15 -6.10 10.36 -4.07
N LEU A 16 -5.51 11.49 -4.48
CA LEU A 16 -4.52 12.20 -3.67
C LEU A 16 -5.08 12.68 -2.31
N THR A 17 -6.34 13.11 -2.30
CA THR A 17 -7.07 13.55 -1.12
C THR A 17 -8.40 12.80 -1.06
N PRO A 18 -8.41 11.54 -0.57
CA PRO A 18 -9.62 10.73 -0.59
C PRO A 18 -10.65 11.27 0.41
N ASP A 19 -11.84 11.62 -0.08
CA ASP A 19 -12.92 12.21 0.72
C ASP A 19 -13.95 11.18 1.22
N SER A 20 -14.01 10.01 0.59
CA SER A 20 -14.90 8.91 0.95
C SER A 20 -14.17 7.67 1.45
N PHE A 21 -14.88 6.82 2.20
CA PHE A 21 -14.35 5.52 2.63
C PHE A 21 -13.96 4.67 1.42
N GLU A 22 -14.79 4.66 0.38
CA GLU A 22 -14.56 3.90 -0.85
C GLU A 22 -13.30 4.36 -1.58
N GLN A 23 -13.04 5.66 -1.67
CA GLN A 23 -11.80 6.19 -2.27
C GLN A 23 -10.55 5.76 -1.49
N LYS A 24 -10.63 5.75 -0.16
CA LYS A 24 -9.53 5.23 0.69
C LYS A 24 -9.31 3.73 0.43
N VAL A 25 -10.38 2.95 0.34
CA VAL A 25 -10.30 1.51 0.04
C VAL A 25 -9.67 1.29 -1.33
N LEU A 26 -10.07 2.04 -2.36
CA LEU A 26 -9.49 1.96 -3.70
C LEU A 26 -7.98 2.28 -3.69
N ASN A 27 -7.54 3.31 -2.96
CA ASN A 27 -6.12 3.62 -2.82
C ASN A 27 -5.33 2.48 -2.16
N VAL A 28 -5.86 1.88 -1.09
CA VAL A 28 -5.19 0.76 -0.40
C VAL A 28 -5.17 -0.48 -1.29
N SER A 29 -6.26 -0.78 -2.00
CA SER A 29 -6.32 -1.87 -2.98
C SER A 29 -5.27 -1.68 -4.08
N PHE A 30 -5.17 -0.48 -4.63
CA PHE A 30 -4.17 -0.14 -5.63
C PHE A 30 -2.74 -0.30 -5.08
N ALA A 31 -2.48 0.12 -3.85
CA ALA A 31 -1.19 -0.14 -3.21
C ALA A 31 -0.88 -1.64 -3.07
N PHE A 32 -1.88 -2.49 -2.78
CA PHE A 32 -1.70 -3.94 -2.71
C PHE A 32 -1.43 -4.58 -4.08
N GLU A 33 -2.00 -4.04 -5.15
CA GLU A 33 -1.66 -4.45 -6.52
C GLU A 33 -0.20 -4.11 -6.84
N LEU A 34 0.23 -2.88 -6.56
CA LEU A 34 1.64 -2.48 -6.74
C LEU A 34 2.61 -3.33 -5.91
N MET A 35 2.22 -3.71 -4.69
CA MET A 35 3.03 -4.63 -3.88
C MET A 35 3.20 -5.99 -4.56
N GLN A 36 2.13 -6.54 -5.14
CA GLN A 36 2.16 -7.83 -5.85
C GLN A 36 2.98 -7.74 -7.12
N ASP A 37 2.83 -6.66 -7.89
CA ASP A 37 3.61 -6.40 -9.10
C ASP A 37 5.11 -6.23 -8.79
N GLY A 38 5.41 -5.59 -7.65
CA GLY A 38 6.78 -5.52 -7.12
C GLY A 38 7.31 -6.85 -6.60
N GLY A 39 6.48 -7.92 -6.53
CA GLY A 39 6.88 -9.26 -6.08
C GLY A 39 6.79 -9.49 -4.57
N LEU A 40 5.94 -8.75 -3.85
CA LEU A 40 5.50 -9.15 -2.50
C LEU A 40 4.34 -10.14 -2.62
N GLU A 41 4.26 -11.06 -1.66
CA GLU A 41 3.05 -11.87 -1.52
C GLU A 41 1.84 -10.98 -1.22
N LYS A 42 0.68 -11.38 -1.75
CA LYS A 42 -0.58 -10.70 -1.51
C LYS A 42 -0.78 -10.49 0.00
N PRO A 43 -0.99 -9.24 0.45
CA PRO A 43 -1.25 -8.96 1.86
C PRO A 43 -2.43 -9.78 2.38
N LYS A 44 -2.26 -10.39 3.57
CA LYS A 44 -3.34 -11.12 4.25
C LYS A 44 -4.50 -10.22 4.69
N PRO A 45 -4.27 -9.00 5.21
CA PRO A 45 -5.35 -8.09 5.56
C PRO A 45 -6.11 -7.63 4.33
N ARG A 46 -7.40 -7.33 4.50
CA ARG A 46 -8.18 -6.69 3.43
C ARG A 46 -7.91 -5.18 3.42
N PRO A 47 -8.08 -4.51 2.27
CA PRO A 47 -7.90 -3.06 2.18
C PRO A 47 -8.75 -2.29 3.20
N GLU A 48 -9.98 -2.74 3.46
CA GLU A 48 -10.90 -2.14 4.43
C GLU A 48 -10.36 -2.23 5.86
N ASP A 49 -9.60 -3.27 6.20
CA ASP A 49 -9.03 -3.42 7.54
C ASP A 49 -7.97 -2.31 7.79
N ILE A 50 -7.25 -1.91 6.75
CA ILE A 50 -6.30 -0.78 6.81
C ILE A 50 -7.05 0.55 6.89
N VAL A 51 -8.09 0.74 6.07
CA VAL A 51 -8.89 1.97 6.06
C VAL A 51 -9.65 2.18 7.39
N ASN A 52 -10.04 1.09 8.05
CA ASN A 52 -10.66 1.10 9.37
C ASN A 52 -9.65 1.26 10.53
N CYS A 53 -8.38 1.56 10.23
CA CYS A 53 -7.34 1.77 11.22
C CYS A 53 -7.06 0.55 12.12
N ASP A 54 -7.23 -0.68 11.62
CA ASP A 54 -6.84 -1.87 12.38
C ASP A 54 -5.32 -1.92 12.55
N LEU A 55 -4.86 -1.76 13.79
CA LEU A 55 -3.44 -1.68 14.11
C LEU A 55 -2.69 -2.96 13.71
N LYS A 56 -3.29 -4.13 13.98
CA LYS A 56 -2.66 -5.44 13.71
C LYS A 56 -2.43 -5.64 12.21
N SER A 57 -3.44 -5.33 11.40
CA SER A 57 -3.39 -5.40 9.94
C SER A 57 -2.38 -4.41 9.37
N THR A 58 -2.42 -3.16 9.85
CA THR A 58 -1.50 -2.10 9.42
C THR A 58 -0.04 -2.48 9.69
N LEU A 59 0.27 -2.91 10.91
CA LEU A 59 1.63 -3.32 11.28
C LEU A 59 2.11 -4.53 10.48
N ARG A 60 1.22 -5.48 10.15
CA ARG A 60 1.59 -6.65 9.34
C ARG A 60 2.03 -6.23 7.93
N VAL A 61 1.29 -5.32 7.28
CA VAL A 61 1.64 -4.82 5.95
C VAL A 61 2.96 -4.04 5.99
N LEU A 62 3.11 -3.13 6.95
CA LEU A 62 4.35 -2.35 7.12
C LEU A 62 5.57 -3.23 7.40
N TYR A 63 5.39 -4.29 8.19
CA TYR A 63 6.48 -5.24 8.48
C TYR A 63 6.93 -6.01 7.24
N ASN A 64 6.01 -6.41 6.37
CA ASN A 64 6.34 -7.07 5.11
C ASN A 64 7.13 -6.13 4.18
N LEU A 65 6.68 -4.88 4.05
CA LEU A 65 7.39 -3.85 3.32
C LEU A 65 8.80 -3.63 3.88
N PHE A 66 8.92 -3.45 5.20
CA PHE A 66 10.21 -3.30 5.84
C PHE A 66 11.12 -4.49 5.58
N THR A 67 10.62 -5.72 5.74
CA THR A 67 11.44 -6.92 5.54
C THR A 67 12.01 -7.01 4.13
N LYS A 68 11.25 -6.59 3.12
CA LYS A 68 11.70 -6.58 1.72
C LYS A 68 12.66 -5.43 1.42
N TYR A 69 12.33 -4.22 1.88
CA TYR A 69 13.03 -3.00 1.47
C TYR A 69 14.05 -2.47 2.48
N ARG A 70 14.25 -3.14 3.62
CA ARG A 70 15.18 -2.71 4.70
C ARG A 70 16.64 -2.50 4.28
N ASN A 71 17.07 -3.11 3.17
CA ASN A 71 18.44 -3.03 2.67
C ASN A 71 18.52 -2.27 1.34
N VAL A 72 17.43 -1.64 0.91
CA VAL A 72 17.41 -0.79 -0.28
C VAL A 72 17.88 0.60 0.15
N GLU A 73 18.94 1.10 -0.50
CA GLU A 73 19.50 2.45 -0.28
C GLU A 73 18.68 3.55 -0.96
#